data_AF-A0A4S8S2A1-F1
#
_entry.id   AF-A0A4S8S2A1-F1
#
_cell.length_a   1.000
_cell.length_b   1.000
_cell.length_c   1.000
_cell.angle_alpha   90.00
_cell.angle_beta   90.00
_cell.angle_gamma   90.00
#
_symmetry.space_group_name_H-M   'P 1'
#
loop_
_entity.id
_entity.type
_entity.pdbx_description
1 polymer ?
#
loop_
_entity_poly.entity_id
_entity_poly.type
_entity_poly.pdbx_seq_one_letter_code
_entity_poly.pdbx_strand_id
1 'polypeptide(L)'
;MPLSENDKQERAEARARQRRAHKKSRNGCSQCKRRHIKCDESQPACSSCVVAGLDCPFLSDPNIRGTGQSPVTTTSRPSPTIEPRSRSSTVALPSSTSHGSGCCDGEVNMVHLQLFSHFMSETSLMYYQHLATSLQSKALAGFNEAVQEINERNCLTLLIFSHMLGVHSFCEVFISQDESFSNFLTRLLQAIHLLRGINSVIQPWWHVLSTTDMIHLMREGEAHRIARESLETTVPHLHDLMATADISETSLRIYQEALRRLDLALHGSSEPRDDINIVFAWLVTSPKEYTDLLAERRPEALVLLAYYAVVLHRRRNSWLIGTAGRRMYGWIRDYLGDRWAHWLPPVQMFDMTEAQTPA
;
A
#
# COMPACT_ATOMS: atom_id res chain seq x y z
N MET A 1 -52.45 20.82 -36.29
CA MET A 1 -52.51 22.12 -35.60
C MET A 1 -51.09 22.66 -35.45
N PRO A 2 -50.79 23.84 -36.01
CA PRO A 2 -49.47 24.45 -35.87
C PRO A 2 -49.29 24.94 -34.42
N LEU A 3 -48.14 24.61 -33.81
CA LEU A 3 -47.75 25.07 -32.48
C LEU A 3 -47.78 26.61 -32.44
N SER A 4 -48.39 27.16 -31.38
CA SER A 4 -48.54 28.60 -31.19
C SER A 4 -47.16 29.29 -31.22
N GLU A 5 -47.08 30.51 -31.75
CA GLU A 5 -45.81 31.25 -31.77
C GLU A 5 -45.25 31.49 -30.37
N ASN A 6 -46.10 31.53 -29.34
CA ASN A 6 -45.70 31.63 -27.94
C ASN A 6 -44.88 30.42 -27.45
N ASP A 7 -45.22 29.19 -27.85
CA ASP A 7 -44.47 27.98 -27.43
C ASP A 7 -43.07 27.91 -28.06
N LYS A 8 -42.91 28.48 -29.26
CA LYS A 8 -41.61 28.60 -29.93
C LYS A 8 -40.76 29.69 -29.27
N GLN A 9 -41.39 30.80 -28.87
CA GLN A 9 -40.75 31.90 -28.15
C GLN A 9 -40.25 31.45 -26.76
N GLU A 10 -41.08 30.75 -25.97
CA GLU A 10 -40.69 30.24 -24.63
C GLU A 10 -39.56 29.22 -24.69
N ARG A 11 -39.57 28.30 -25.66
CA ARG A 11 -38.49 27.32 -25.83
C ARG A 11 -37.18 27.97 -26.30
N ALA A 12 -37.26 29.02 -27.11
CA ALA A 12 -36.10 29.80 -27.52
C ALA A 12 -35.51 30.61 -26.35
N GLU A 13 -36.36 31.23 -25.53
CA GLU A 13 -35.95 31.97 -24.33
C GLU A 13 -35.37 31.05 -23.23
N ALA A 14 -35.91 29.84 -23.06
CA ALA A 14 -35.36 28.82 -22.17
C ALA A 14 -33.98 28.33 -22.64
N ARG A 15 -33.77 28.14 -23.96
CA ARG A 15 -32.45 27.82 -24.53
C ARG A 15 -31.45 28.98 -24.42
N ALA A 16 -31.92 30.22 -24.49
CA ALA A 16 -31.09 31.42 -24.38
C ALA A 16 -30.62 31.67 -22.94
N ARG A 17 -31.46 31.38 -21.92
CA ARG A 17 -31.10 31.52 -20.50
C ARG A 17 -30.03 30.52 -20.03
N GLN A 18 -29.77 29.45 -20.78
CA GLN A 18 -28.83 28.38 -20.36
C GLN A 18 -27.39 28.51 -20.88
N ARG A 19 -27.07 29.52 -21.70
CA ARG A 19 -25.69 29.73 -22.18
C ARG A 19 -25.11 31.03 -21.64
N ARG A 20 -24.83 31.07 -20.34
CA ARG A 20 -23.85 32.05 -19.83
C ARG A 20 -22.47 31.65 -20.36
N ALA A 21 -21.94 32.45 -21.27
CA ALA A 21 -20.57 32.30 -21.75
C ALA A 21 -19.62 32.60 -20.59
N HIS A 22 -18.96 31.56 -20.07
CA HIS A 22 -17.97 31.71 -19.01
C HIS A 22 -16.61 32.10 -19.60
N LYS A 23 -15.85 32.92 -18.86
CA LYS A 23 -14.48 33.33 -19.23
C LYS A 23 -13.63 32.07 -19.38
N LYS A 24 -13.16 31.79 -20.60
CA LYS A 24 -12.35 30.60 -20.92
C LYS A 24 -11.09 30.61 -20.05
N SER A 25 -10.89 29.55 -19.28
CA SER A 25 -9.63 29.33 -18.56
C SER A 25 -8.51 29.17 -19.61
N ARG A 26 -7.45 29.98 -19.49
CA ARG A 26 -6.32 29.95 -20.44
C ARG A 26 -5.55 28.63 -20.32
N ASN A 27 -5.49 28.07 -19.10
CA ASN A 27 -4.68 26.90 -18.77
C ASN A 27 -5.50 25.63 -18.54
N GLY A 28 -6.81 25.62 -18.87
CA GLY A 28 -7.66 24.45 -18.67
C GLY A 28 -7.22 23.22 -19.47
N CYS A 29 -7.48 22.03 -18.93
CA CYS A 29 -7.12 20.77 -19.58
C CYS A 29 -7.84 20.58 -20.93
N SER A 30 -7.29 19.73 -21.80
CA SER A 30 -7.83 19.53 -23.16
C SER A 30 -9.25 18.96 -23.15
N GLN A 31 -9.60 18.11 -22.19
CA GLN A 31 -10.94 17.53 -22.06
C GLN A 31 -12.00 18.58 -21.70
N CYS A 32 -11.72 19.46 -20.73
CA CYS A 32 -12.61 20.56 -20.38
C CYS A 32 -12.73 21.59 -21.51
N LYS A 33 -11.63 21.84 -22.23
CA LYS A 33 -11.64 22.67 -23.45
C LYS A 33 -12.53 22.05 -24.53
N ARG A 34 -12.42 20.74 -24.81
CA ARG A 34 -13.25 20.03 -25.80
C ARG A 34 -14.73 20.03 -25.43
N ARG A 35 -15.04 19.96 -24.14
CA ARG A 35 -16.40 19.98 -23.60
C ARG A 35 -16.98 21.39 -23.46
N HIS A 36 -16.19 22.44 -23.72
CA HIS A 36 -16.57 23.84 -23.53
C HIS A 36 -17.10 24.15 -22.11
N ILE A 37 -16.53 23.51 -21.09
CA ILE A 37 -16.87 23.73 -19.67
C ILE A 37 -15.69 24.39 -18.93
N LYS A 38 -15.96 24.97 -17.75
CA LYS A 38 -14.93 25.59 -16.91
C LYS A 38 -14.01 24.50 -16.33
N CYS A 39 -12.70 24.67 -16.49
CA CYS A 39 -11.70 23.87 -15.81
C CYS A 39 -11.26 24.63 -14.54
N ASP A 40 -11.13 23.90 -13.43
CA ASP A 40 -10.62 24.38 -12.14
C ASP A 40 -9.09 24.27 -12.01
N GLU A 41 -8.42 23.72 -13.03
CA GLU A 41 -6.95 23.64 -13.13
C GLU A 41 -6.28 22.88 -11.96
N SER A 42 -7.04 22.11 -11.18
CA SER A 42 -6.47 21.28 -10.11
C SER A 42 -5.56 20.19 -10.68
N GLN A 43 -4.46 19.92 -9.98
CA GLN A 43 -3.54 18.84 -10.27
C GLN A 43 -3.67 17.74 -9.19
N PRO A 44 -3.50 16.44 -9.55
CA PRO A 44 -3.08 15.92 -10.86
C PRO A 44 -4.23 15.76 -11.86
N ALA A 45 -5.50 15.96 -11.47
CA ALA A 45 -6.65 15.98 -12.38
C ALA A 45 -7.63 17.09 -12.01
N CYS A 46 -8.29 17.66 -13.01
CA CYS A 46 -9.32 18.69 -12.81
C CYS A 46 -10.65 18.05 -12.35
N SER A 47 -11.38 18.67 -11.41
CA SER A 47 -12.59 18.09 -10.81
C SER A 47 -13.66 17.70 -11.84
N SER A 48 -13.81 18.50 -12.90
CA SER A 48 -14.79 18.24 -13.98
C SER A 48 -14.46 17.02 -14.85
N CYS A 49 -13.19 16.62 -14.93
CA CYS A 49 -12.79 15.37 -15.56
C CYS A 49 -12.99 14.18 -14.62
N VAL A 50 -12.70 14.37 -13.33
CA VAL A 50 -12.87 13.35 -12.28
C VAL A 50 -14.34 12.95 -12.17
N VAL A 51 -15.25 13.92 -12.00
CA VAL A 51 -16.70 13.66 -11.91
C VAL A 51 -17.25 13.01 -13.19
N ALA A 52 -16.64 13.27 -14.34
CA ALA A 52 -17.05 12.70 -15.61
C ALA A 52 -16.37 11.34 -15.93
N GLY A 53 -15.48 10.84 -15.06
CA GLY A 53 -14.72 9.61 -15.31
C GLY A 53 -13.82 9.67 -16.55
N LEU A 54 -13.33 10.85 -16.92
CA LEU A 54 -12.50 11.06 -18.11
C LEU A 54 -11.02 11.17 -17.76
N ASP A 55 -10.15 10.57 -18.59
CA ASP A 55 -8.70 10.73 -18.49
C ASP A 55 -8.30 12.20 -18.68
N CYS A 56 -7.91 12.83 -17.56
CA CYS A 56 -7.46 14.21 -17.53
C CYS A 56 -5.98 14.28 -17.92
N PRO A 57 -5.60 15.05 -18.96
CA PRO A 57 -4.21 15.15 -19.42
C PRO A 57 -3.21 15.60 -18.35
N PHE A 58 -3.67 16.26 -17.29
CA PHE A 58 -2.83 16.63 -16.15
C PHE A 58 -2.31 15.41 -15.36
N LEU A 59 -2.94 14.24 -15.51
CA LEU A 59 -2.47 12.98 -14.91
C LEU A 59 -1.26 12.41 -15.65
N SER A 60 -1.00 12.87 -16.87
CA SER A 60 -0.05 12.23 -17.78
C SER A 60 1.28 12.97 -17.93
N ASP A 61 1.49 14.13 -17.27
CA ASP A 61 2.75 14.85 -17.36
C ASP A 61 3.03 15.76 -16.14
N PRO A 62 4.02 15.44 -15.29
CA PRO A 62 4.46 16.33 -14.21
C PRO A 62 5.19 17.59 -14.71
N ASN A 63 5.46 17.75 -16.02
CA ASN A 63 6.51 18.65 -16.47
C ASN A 63 6.17 19.57 -17.65
N ILE A 64 4.98 20.17 -17.66
CA ILE A 64 4.70 21.32 -18.54
C ILE A 64 4.28 22.54 -17.73
N ARG A 65 5.27 23.20 -17.12
CA ARG A 65 5.21 24.66 -16.91
C ARG A 65 5.66 25.31 -18.21
N GLY A 66 4.75 26.06 -18.82
CA GLY A 66 5.02 26.75 -20.08
C GLY A 66 6.03 27.88 -19.93
N THR A 67 6.82 28.07 -20.98
CA THR A 67 7.06 29.37 -21.63
C THR A 67 7.64 29.07 -23.01
N GLY A 68 6.99 29.55 -24.05
CA GLY A 68 7.52 29.46 -25.41
C GLY A 68 8.77 30.31 -25.57
N GLN A 69 9.67 29.85 -26.45
CA GLN A 69 10.41 30.67 -27.39
C GLN A 69 11.21 29.78 -28.36
N SER A 70 11.05 30.05 -29.65
CA SER A 70 12.00 29.68 -30.70
C SER A 70 13.05 30.80 -30.88
N PRO A 71 14.16 30.56 -31.60
CA PRO A 71 15.51 30.99 -31.21
C PRO A 71 16.01 32.23 -31.97
N VAL A 72 16.84 33.07 -31.34
CA VAL A 72 17.86 33.90 -32.03
C VAL A 72 19.07 34.13 -31.13
N THR A 73 20.21 34.20 -31.81
CA THR A 73 21.62 34.13 -31.49
C THR A 73 22.25 35.41 -30.86
N THR A 74 23.39 35.19 -30.19
CA THR A 74 24.65 36.00 -30.16
C THR A 74 24.92 37.14 -29.12
N THR A 75 26.03 36.93 -28.40
CA THR A 75 27.10 37.88 -27.99
C THR A 75 27.03 38.53 -26.59
N SER A 76 28.20 38.96 -26.12
CA SER A 76 28.83 38.75 -24.81
C SER A 76 29.13 40.03 -23.98
N ARG A 77 29.00 39.94 -22.65
CA ARG A 77 29.73 40.62 -21.50
C ARG A 77 29.75 42.17 -21.39
N PRO A 78 30.14 42.78 -20.22
CA PRO A 78 30.03 42.41 -18.78
C PRO A 78 29.40 43.52 -17.87
N SER A 79 29.34 43.21 -16.56
CA SER A 79 28.85 43.87 -15.31
C SER A 79 28.95 45.41 -15.13
N PRO A 80 28.27 45.97 -14.09
CA PRO A 80 28.92 46.12 -12.78
C PRO A 80 28.07 45.86 -11.51
N THR A 81 28.82 45.69 -10.44
CA THR A 81 28.57 45.49 -9.00
C THR A 81 27.78 46.61 -8.30
N ILE A 82 27.05 46.30 -7.21
CA ILE A 82 27.00 46.99 -5.89
C ILE A 82 26.00 46.25 -4.96
N GLU A 83 26.48 45.77 -3.82
CA GLU A 83 25.73 45.32 -2.62
C GLU A 83 25.66 46.47 -1.57
N PRO A 84 25.12 46.29 -0.34
CA PRO A 84 23.82 45.79 0.07
C PRO A 84 23.14 46.76 1.08
N ARG A 85 21.84 46.62 1.36
CA ARG A 85 21.28 47.21 2.59
C ARG A 85 20.14 46.38 3.18
N SER A 86 20.46 45.81 4.34
CA SER A 86 19.56 45.16 5.29
C SER A 86 18.57 46.18 5.87
N ARG A 87 17.30 45.78 6.01
CA ARG A 87 16.41 46.27 7.07
C ARG A 87 15.29 45.26 7.34
N SER A 88 15.35 44.73 8.55
CA SER A 88 14.30 43.97 9.23
C SER A 88 12.98 44.74 9.26
N SER A 89 11.86 44.07 9.03
CA SER A 89 10.53 44.59 9.39
C SER A 89 9.61 43.42 9.71
N THR A 90 9.36 43.29 11.00
CA THR A 90 8.33 42.52 11.68
C THR A 90 6.96 42.70 11.00
N VAL A 91 6.34 41.61 10.57
CA VAL A 91 4.95 41.62 10.07
C VAL A 91 4.01 41.54 11.27
N ALA A 92 3.36 42.66 11.57
CA ALA A 92 2.22 42.71 12.47
C ALA A 92 0.95 42.23 11.76
N LEU A 93 0.15 41.40 12.44
CA LEU A 93 -1.22 41.06 12.03
C LEU A 93 -2.10 42.32 12.03
N PRO A 94 -2.89 42.59 10.99
CA PRO A 94 -3.98 43.54 11.09
C PRO A 94 -5.23 42.86 11.69
N SER A 95 -5.70 43.48 12.76
CA SER A 95 -6.96 43.23 13.43
C SER A 95 -8.16 43.65 12.58
N SER A 96 -9.28 42.99 12.87
CA SER A 96 -10.62 43.08 12.32
C SER A 96 -11.15 44.50 12.14
N THR A 97 -11.77 44.77 10.98
CA THR A 97 -12.82 45.78 10.84
C THR A 97 -13.93 45.25 9.95
N SER A 98 -15.11 45.14 10.55
CA SER A 98 -16.37 44.75 9.92
C SER A 98 -17.06 45.95 9.30
N HIS A 99 -17.43 45.88 8.02
CA HIS A 99 -18.70 46.41 7.51
C HIS A 99 -19.05 45.71 6.18
N GLY A 100 -20.27 45.16 6.13
CA GLY A 100 -20.69 44.13 5.20
C GLY A 100 -21.07 44.61 3.80
N SER A 101 -20.85 43.72 2.84
CA SER A 101 -21.60 43.63 1.59
C SER A 101 -21.72 42.15 1.25
N GLY A 102 -22.96 41.65 1.22
CA GLY A 102 -23.28 40.23 1.12
C GLY A 102 -22.66 39.56 -0.11
N CYS A 103 -21.91 38.50 0.16
CA CYS A 103 -21.59 37.46 -0.81
C CYS A 103 -21.67 36.15 -0.02
N CYS A 104 -22.68 35.35 -0.34
CA CYS A 104 -22.99 34.03 0.21
C CYS A 104 -21.85 33.38 1.00
N ASP A 105 -21.94 33.51 2.32
CA ASP A 105 -21.24 32.64 3.26
C ASP A 105 -21.83 31.25 3.04
N GLY A 106 -21.10 30.42 2.29
CA GLY A 106 -21.45 29.02 2.13
C GLY A 106 -21.13 28.33 3.45
N GLU A 107 -21.95 28.53 4.48
CA GLU A 107 -21.79 27.86 5.77
C GLU A 107 -21.64 26.37 5.50
N VAL A 108 -20.46 25.83 5.83
CA VAL A 108 -20.14 24.41 5.73
C VAL A 108 -21.06 23.67 6.68
N ASN A 109 -22.22 23.27 6.17
CA ASN A 109 -23.21 22.53 6.92
C ASN A 109 -22.84 21.03 7.00
N MET A 110 -23.57 20.30 7.83
CA MET A 110 -23.37 18.86 8.03
C MET A 110 -23.55 18.05 6.73
N VAL A 111 -24.31 18.55 5.77
CA VAL A 111 -24.46 17.94 4.43
C VAL A 111 -23.18 18.09 3.61
N HIS A 112 -22.49 19.24 3.68
CA HIS A 112 -21.17 19.42 3.08
C HIS A 112 -20.11 18.55 3.75
N LEU A 113 -20.15 18.37 5.07
CA LEU A 113 -19.30 17.44 5.80
C LEU A 113 -19.60 15.98 5.46
N GLN A 114 -20.87 15.60 5.27
CA GLN A 114 -21.26 14.27 4.79
C GLN A 114 -20.87 14.04 3.33
N LEU A 115 -21.02 15.03 2.45
CA LEU A 115 -20.56 14.97 1.06
C LEU A 115 -19.04 14.94 0.97
N PHE A 116 -18.33 15.71 1.79
CA PHE A 116 -16.88 15.66 1.89
C PHE A 116 -16.43 14.33 2.49
N SER A 117 -17.11 13.82 3.52
CA SER A 117 -16.87 12.50 4.08
C SER A 117 -17.07 11.44 3.01
N HIS A 118 -18.22 11.42 2.32
CA HIS A 118 -18.55 10.47 1.24
C HIS A 118 -17.59 10.59 0.05
N PHE A 119 -17.20 11.82 -0.32
CA PHE A 119 -16.20 12.07 -1.35
C PHE A 119 -14.81 11.57 -0.94
N MET A 120 -14.41 11.82 0.30
CA MET A 120 -13.12 11.40 0.87
C MET A 120 -13.08 9.91 1.22
N SER A 121 -14.22 9.26 1.48
CA SER A 121 -14.30 7.89 1.96
C SER A 121 -14.72 6.88 0.90
N GLU A 122 -15.67 7.22 0.02
CA GLU A 122 -16.24 6.28 -0.96
C GLU A 122 -15.92 6.66 -2.40
N THR A 123 -16.09 7.93 -2.79
CA THR A 123 -15.88 8.32 -4.20
C THR A 123 -14.39 8.35 -4.57
N SER A 124 -13.53 8.88 -3.70
CA SER A 124 -12.07 8.84 -3.85
C SER A 124 -11.55 7.40 -3.75
N LEU A 125 -12.08 6.59 -2.83
CA LEU A 125 -11.68 5.21 -2.62
C LEU A 125 -11.97 4.35 -3.85
N MET A 126 -13.20 4.40 -4.39
CA MET A 126 -13.55 3.69 -5.62
C MET A 126 -12.72 4.15 -6.81
N TYR A 127 -12.44 5.46 -6.92
CA TYR A 127 -11.57 5.99 -7.96
C TYR A 127 -10.14 5.43 -7.86
N TYR A 128 -9.53 5.48 -6.68
CA TYR A 128 -8.17 4.97 -6.47
C TYR A 128 -8.09 3.46 -6.61
N GLN A 129 -9.13 2.72 -6.19
CA GLN A 129 -9.24 1.28 -6.43
C GLN A 129 -9.27 0.97 -7.93
N HIS A 130 -10.15 1.61 -8.70
CA HIS A 130 -10.22 1.41 -10.14
C HIS A 130 -8.91 1.78 -10.85
N LEU A 131 -8.30 2.91 -10.45
CA LEU A 131 -7.01 3.34 -10.99
C LEU A 131 -5.90 2.34 -10.66
N ALA A 132 -5.82 1.86 -9.41
CA ALA A 132 -4.86 0.86 -8.99
C ALA A 132 -5.01 -0.45 -9.79
N THR A 133 -6.24 -0.97 -9.93
CA THR A 133 -6.52 -2.18 -10.73
C THR A 133 -6.15 -1.99 -12.21
N SER A 134 -6.43 -0.82 -12.79
CA SER A 134 -6.04 -0.51 -14.17
C SER A 134 -4.53 -0.49 -14.36
N LEU A 135 -3.80 0.18 -13.46
CA LEU A 135 -2.34 0.24 -13.50
C LEU A 135 -1.70 -1.13 -13.27
N GLN A 136 -2.21 -1.89 -12.30
CA GLN A 136 -1.76 -3.25 -12.02
C GLN A 136 -1.98 -4.18 -13.23
N SER A 137 -3.13 -4.08 -13.90
CA SER A 137 -3.42 -4.87 -15.11
C SER A 137 -2.47 -4.55 -16.26
N LYS A 138 -2.16 -3.26 -16.49
CA LYS A 138 -1.17 -2.83 -17.49
C LYS A 138 0.24 -3.32 -17.14
N ALA A 139 0.63 -3.21 -15.88
CA ALA A 139 1.93 -3.67 -15.42
C ALA A 139 2.08 -5.20 -15.50
N LEU A 140 1.02 -5.95 -15.17
CA LEU A 140 0.97 -7.41 -15.32
C LEU A 140 1.09 -7.85 -16.79
N ALA A 141 0.49 -7.12 -17.73
CA ALA A 141 0.65 -7.40 -19.15
C ALA A 141 2.10 -7.28 -19.60
N GLY A 142 2.79 -6.19 -19.23
CA GLY A 142 4.21 -6.00 -19.53
C GLY A 142 5.12 -7.01 -18.80
N PHE A 143 4.79 -7.35 -17.56
CA PHE A 143 5.52 -8.38 -16.81
C PHE A 143 5.41 -9.76 -17.47
N ASN A 144 4.21 -10.17 -17.89
CA ASN A 144 3.98 -11.47 -18.52
C ASN A 144 4.68 -11.62 -19.88
N GLU A 145 4.90 -10.52 -20.59
CA GLU A 145 5.72 -10.48 -21.80
C GLU A 145 7.21 -10.60 -21.44
N ALA A 146 7.69 -9.78 -20.51
CA ALA A 146 9.10 -9.72 -20.13
C ALA A 146 9.61 -10.99 -19.41
N VAL A 147 8.75 -11.74 -18.71
CA VAL A 147 9.12 -12.97 -18.00
C VAL A 147 9.39 -14.15 -18.94
N GLN A 148 8.93 -14.08 -20.21
CA GLN A 148 9.21 -15.12 -21.21
C GLN A 148 10.70 -15.22 -21.55
N GLU A 149 11.44 -14.11 -21.43
CA GLU A 149 12.87 -14.03 -21.72
C GLU A 149 13.60 -13.22 -20.65
N ILE A 150 13.93 -13.88 -19.54
CA ILE A 150 14.71 -13.27 -18.46
C ILE A 150 16.17 -13.16 -18.90
N ASN A 151 16.77 -12.00 -18.66
CA ASN A 151 18.16 -11.67 -18.96
C ASN A 151 18.74 -10.72 -17.91
N GLU A 152 20.04 -10.42 -18.02
CA GLU A 152 20.76 -9.57 -17.06
C GLU A 152 20.22 -8.14 -16.96
N ARG A 153 19.50 -7.65 -17.98
CA ARG A 153 18.98 -6.28 -18.03
C ARG A 153 17.61 -6.15 -17.37
N ASN A 154 16.79 -7.19 -17.41
CA ASN A 154 15.41 -7.14 -16.90
C ASN A 154 15.23 -7.89 -15.57
N CYS A 155 16.16 -8.75 -15.15
CA CYS A 155 15.99 -9.60 -13.97
C CYS A 155 15.75 -8.81 -12.67
N LEU A 156 16.42 -7.67 -12.46
CA LEU A 156 16.22 -6.81 -11.30
C LEU A 156 14.81 -6.21 -11.28
N THR A 157 14.35 -5.69 -12.42
CA THR A 157 13.02 -5.09 -12.57
C THR A 157 11.92 -6.12 -12.36
N LEU A 158 12.09 -7.31 -12.96
CA LEU A 158 11.18 -8.44 -12.77
C LEU A 158 11.13 -8.88 -11.30
N LEU A 159 12.28 -8.93 -10.61
CA LEU A 159 12.34 -9.24 -9.18
C LEU A 159 11.58 -8.22 -8.34
N ILE A 160 11.84 -6.92 -8.54
CA ILE A 160 11.18 -5.85 -7.77
C ILE A 160 9.68 -5.90 -8.00
N PHE A 161 9.24 -5.98 -9.27
CA PHE A 161 7.82 -6.02 -9.59
C PHE A 161 7.14 -7.28 -9.01
N SER A 162 7.79 -8.44 -9.13
CA SER A 162 7.28 -9.69 -8.56
C SER A 162 7.14 -9.60 -7.04
N HIS A 163 8.13 -9.02 -6.36
CA HIS A 163 8.08 -8.84 -4.92
C HIS A 163 6.95 -7.88 -4.51
N MET A 164 6.74 -6.79 -5.25
CA MET A 164 5.60 -5.89 -5.05
C MET A 164 4.26 -6.61 -5.21
N LEU A 165 4.14 -7.48 -6.22
CA LEU A 165 2.92 -8.28 -6.43
C LEU A 165 2.68 -9.27 -5.28
N GLY A 166 3.75 -9.91 -4.79
CA GLY A 166 3.66 -10.82 -3.65
C GLY A 166 3.27 -10.10 -2.37
N VAL A 167 3.90 -8.95 -2.06
CA VAL A 167 3.52 -8.11 -0.91
C VAL A 167 2.05 -7.69 -1.02
N HIS A 168 1.62 -7.22 -2.19
CA HIS A 168 0.22 -6.87 -2.43
C HIS A 168 -0.74 -8.04 -2.18
N SER A 169 -0.40 -9.26 -2.62
CA SER A 169 -1.20 -10.46 -2.35
C SER A 169 -1.38 -10.71 -0.85
N PHE A 170 -0.33 -10.52 -0.04
CA PHE A 170 -0.46 -10.59 1.42
C PHE A 170 -1.25 -9.43 2.02
N CYS A 171 -1.10 -8.19 1.51
CA CYS A 171 -1.91 -7.05 1.95
C CYS A 171 -3.40 -7.40 1.87
N GLU A 172 -3.83 -7.95 0.73
CA GLU A 172 -5.24 -8.30 0.54
C GLU A 172 -5.71 -9.36 1.53
N VAL A 173 -4.87 -10.37 1.83
CA VAL A 173 -5.16 -11.41 2.83
C VAL A 173 -5.32 -10.81 4.22
N PHE A 174 -4.44 -9.90 4.64
CA PHE A 174 -4.45 -9.35 5.99
C PHE A 174 -5.55 -8.30 6.21
N ILE A 175 -5.83 -7.47 5.20
CA ILE A 175 -6.81 -6.38 5.30
C ILE A 175 -8.26 -6.88 5.20
N SER A 176 -8.50 -7.99 4.50
CA SER A 176 -9.85 -8.54 4.29
C SER A 176 -10.58 -8.85 5.61
N GLN A 177 -11.74 -8.23 5.83
CA GLN A 177 -12.50 -8.31 7.11
C GLN A 177 -13.56 -9.42 7.13
N ASP A 178 -14.15 -9.77 5.98
CA ASP A 178 -15.35 -10.61 5.89
C ASP A 178 -15.05 -12.06 5.48
N GLU A 179 -13.91 -12.60 5.91
CA GLU A 179 -13.47 -13.94 5.51
C GLU A 179 -13.69 -15.00 6.58
N SER A 180 -14.03 -16.22 6.14
CA SER A 180 -13.95 -17.40 6.99
C SER A 180 -12.49 -17.84 7.15
N PHE A 181 -12.17 -18.51 8.26
CA PHE A 181 -10.83 -19.07 8.50
C PHE A 181 -10.32 -19.93 7.32
N SER A 182 -11.22 -20.71 6.71
CA SER A 182 -10.88 -21.56 5.56
C SER A 182 -10.43 -20.73 4.36
N ASN A 183 -11.17 -19.67 4.02
CA ASN A 183 -10.83 -18.83 2.88
C ASN A 183 -9.53 -18.06 3.14
N PHE A 184 -9.39 -17.50 4.34
CA PHE A 184 -8.17 -16.82 4.75
C PHE A 184 -6.95 -17.73 4.62
N LEU A 185 -7.02 -18.96 5.14
CA LEU A 185 -5.90 -19.90 5.08
C LEU A 185 -5.56 -20.28 3.64
N THR A 186 -6.57 -20.51 2.78
CA THR A 186 -6.35 -20.78 1.35
C THR A 186 -5.64 -19.63 0.67
N ARG A 187 -6.09 -18.39 0.85
CA ARG A 187 -5.45 -17.20 0.24
C ARG A 187 -4.06 -16.95 0.81
N LEU A 188 -3.86 -17.17 2.10
CA LEU A 188 -2.54 -17.07 2.75
C LEU A 188 -1.55 -18.07 2.11
N LEU A 189 -1.94 -19.33 1.96
CA LEU A 189 -1.10 -20.35 1.33
C LEU A 189 -0.80 -20.01 -0.13
N GLN A 190 -1.79 -19.51 -0.89
CA GLN A 190 -1.57 -19.04 -2.26
C GLN A 190 -0.55 -17.89 -2.33
N ALA A 191 -0.63 -16.91 -1.42
CA ALA A 191 0.32 -15.81 -1.34
C ALA A 191 1.75 -16.31 -1.02
N ILE A 192 1.88 -17.30 -0.13
CA ILE A 192 3.17 -17.96 0.17
C ILE A 192 3.73 -18.64 -1.07
N HIS A 193 2.91 -19.43 -1.77
CA HIS A 193 3.34 -20.11 -3.00
C HIS A 193 3.77 -19.13 -4.09
N LEU A 194 3.07 -18.00 -4.23
CA LEU A 194 3.42 -16.95 -5.18
C LEU A 194 4.82 -16.37 -4.89
N LEU A 195 5.07 -15.89 -3.67
CA LEU A 195 6.39 -15.34 -3.31
C LEU A 195 7.51 -16.38 -3.38
N ARG A 196 7.25 -17.64 -3.04
CA ARG A 196 8.23 -18.72 -3.20
C ARG A 196 8.53 -19.01 -4.67
N GLY A 197 7.50 -19.06 -5.53
CA GLY A 197 7.66 -19.25 -6.97
C GLY A 197 8.52 -18.15 -7.58
N ILE A 198 8.29 -16.90 -7.18
CA ILE A 198 9.12 -15.75 -7.55
C ILE A 198 10.59 -16.01 -7.17
N ASN A 199 10.86 -16.32 -5.89
CA ASN A 199 12.24 -16.57 -5.44
C ASN A 199 12.90 -17.73 -6.20
N SER A 200 12.17 -18.79 -6.56
CA SER A 200 12.69 -19.90 -7.37
C SER A 200 13.07 -19.47 -8.79
N VAL A 201 12.28 -18.63 -9.44
CA VAL A 201 12.58 -18.11 -10.80
C VAL A 201 13.82 -17.20 -10.80
N ILE A 202 14.02 -16.48 -9.70
CA ILE A 202 15.15 -15.55 -9.52
C ILE A 202 16.47 -16.26 -9.21
N GLN A 203 16.42 -17.43 -8.57
CA GLN A 203 17.62 -18.08 -8.04
C GLN A 203 18.77 -18.29 -9.05
N PRO A 204 18.52 -18.68 -10.32
CA PRO A 204 19.57 -18.76 -11.34
C PRO A 204 20.30 -17.42 -11.61
N TRP A 205 19.61 -16.30 -11.40
CA TRP A 205 20.08 -14.94 -11.65
C TRP A 205 20.77 -14.30 -10.44
N TRP A 206 20.92 -15.04 -9.33
CA TRP A 206 21.53 -14.53 -8.10
C TRP A 206 22.89 -13.89 -8.32
N HIS A 207 23.73 -14.49 -9.18
CA HIS A 207 25.05 -13.96 -9.50
C HIS A 207 24.98 -12.53 -10.06
N VAL A 208 24.04 -12.25 -10.97
CA VAL A 208 23.80 -10.91 -11.53
C VAL A 208 23.25 -9.98 -10.46
N LEU A 209 22.20 -10.41 -9.75
CA LEU A 209 21.52 -9.59 -8.75
C LEU A 209 22.45 -9.19 -7.60
N SER A 210 23.40 -10.05 -7.26
CA SER A 210 24.41 -9.78 -6.24
C SER A 210 25.40 -8.68 -6.59
N THR A 211 25.45 -8.25 -7.86
CA THR A 211 26.26 -7.11 -8.30
C THR A 211 25.50 -5.79 -8.25
N THR A 212 24.17 -5.83 -8.08
CA THR A 212 23.32 -4.63 -8.01
C THR A 212 23.35 -4.02 -6.62
N ASP A 213 23.01 -2.74 -6.50
CA ASP A 213 22.93 -2.04 -5.20
C ASP A 213 21.91 -2.69 -4.23
N MET A 214 20.96 -3.51 -4.73
CA MET A 214 20.05 -4.30 -3.90
C MET A 214 20.76 -5.37 -3.07
N ILE A 215 22.01 -5.74 -3.39
CA ILE A 215 22.74 -6.74 -2.61
C ILE A 215 22.92 -6.34 -1.15
N HIS A 216 22.95 -5.03 -0.84
CA HIS A 216 23.03 -4.55 0.54
C HIS A 216 21.77 -4.91 1.33
N LEU A 217 20.59 -4.63 0.78
CA LEU A 217 19.31 -4.99 1.40
C LEU A 217 19.18 -6.50 1.60
N MET A 218 19.64 -7.29 0.63
CA MET A 218 19.56 -8.75 0.68
C MET A 218 20.58 -9.36 1.66
N ARG A 219 21.84 -8.88 1.67
CA ARG A 219 22.88 -9.32 2.61
C ARG A 219 22.58 -8.90 4.03
N GLU A 220 21.99 -7.72 4.22
CA GLU A 220 21.55 -7.25 5.53
C GLU A 220 20.46 -8.18 6.07
N GLY A 221 19.45 -8.54 5.28
CA GLY A 221 18.45 -9.54 5.68
C GLY A 221 19.06 -10.90 6.05
N GLU A 222 20.06 -11.36 5.29
CA GLU A 222 20.75 -12.63 5.55
C GLU A 222 21.65 -12.58 6.80
N ALA A 223 22.40 -11.50 7.00
CA ALA A 223 23.24 -11.31 8.17
C ALA A 223 22.41 -11.23 9.46
N HIS A 224 21.28 -10.52 9.42
CA HIS A 224 20.32 -10.47 10.52
C HIS A 224 19.71 -11.86 10.81
N ARG A 225 19.46 -12.66 9.77
CA ARG A 225 19.02 -14.05 9.94
C ARG A 225 20.08 -14.85 10.71
N ILE A 226 21.31 -14.93 10.18
CA ILE A 226 22.41 -15.72 10.74
C ILE A 226 22.74 -15.32 12.18
N ALA A 227 22.87 -14.01 12.45
CA ALA A 227 23.20 -13.51 13.78
C ALA A 227 22.19 -13.93 14.86
N ARG A 228 20.95 -14.20 14.45
CA ARG A 228 19.83 -14.46 15.33
C ARG A 228 19.43 -15.93 15.39
N GLU A 229 19.93 -16.78 14.49
CA GLU A 229 19.85 -18.24 14.63
C GLU A 229 20.61 -18.75 15.86
N SER A 230 21.48 -17.91 16.45
CA SER A 230 22.28 -18.21 17.65
C SER A 230 21.59 -17.90 18.97
N LEU A 231 20.37 -17.32 18.99
CA LEU A 231 19.64 -17.05 20.23
C LEU A 231 18.89 -18.31 20.72
N GLU A 232 18.81 -18.47 22.04
CA GLU A 232 18.02 -19.52 22.68
C GLU A 232 16.51 -19.36 22.42
N THR A 233 15.79 -20.49 22.31
CA THR A 233 14.36 -20.54 21.98
C THR A 233 13.51 -19.85 23.05
N THR A 234 12.60 -18.95 22.66
CA THR A 234 11.70 -18.27 23.62
C THR A 234 10.50 -19.06 24.05
N VAL A 235 10.18 -20.15 23.36
CA VAL A 235 8.98 -20.93 23.64
C VAL A 235 9.35 -22.38 23.95
N PRO A 236 10.01 -22.66 25.10
CA PRO A 236 10.40 -24.01 25.50
C PRO A 236 9.22 -24.99 25.50
N HIS A 237 8.03 -24.50 25.86
CA HIS A 237 6.81 -25.29 25.87
C HIS A 237 6.42 -25.82 24.48
N LEU A 238 6.77 -25.14 23.36
CA LEU A 238 6.51 -25.72 22.04
C LEU A 238 7.43 -26.90 21.72
N HIS A 239 8.61 -26.98 22.33
CA HIS A 239 9.42 -28.20 22.29
C HIS A 239 8.78 -29.32 23.11
N ASP A 240 8.11 -29.00 24.22
CA ASP A 240 7.33 -30.00 24.98
C ASP A 240 6.13 -30.51 24.19
N LEU A 241 5.43 -29.65 23.43
CA LEU A 241 4.36 -30.08 22.51
C LEU A 241 4.89 -31.14 21.54
N MET A 242 6.02 -30.82 20.92
CA MET A 242 6.69 -31.66 19.95
C MET A 242 7.15 -33.00 20.53
N ALA A 243 7.54 -33.02 21.81
CA ALA A 243 7.98 -34.22 22.51
C ALA A 243 6.81 -35.09 23.00
N THR A 244 5.63 -34.49 23.27
CA THR A 244 4.47 -35.17 23.86
C THR A 244 3.45 -35.64 22.84
N ALA A 245 3.37 -34.98 21.68
CA ALA A 245 2.46 -35.35 20.61
C ALA A 245 3.00 -36.57 19.83
N ASP A 246 2.09 -37.44 19.41
CA ASP A 246 2.38 -38.60 18.54
C ASP A 246 2.68 -38.12 17.11
N ILE A 247 3.87 -37.54 16.93
CA ILE A 247 4.34 -36.93 15.69
C ILE A 247 5.42 -37.81 15.08
N SER A 248 5.34 -38.06 13.78
CA SER A 248 6.40 -38.76 13.06
C SER A 248 7.72 -37.98 13.17
N GLU A 249 8.86 -38.70 13.22
CA GLU A 249 10.19 -38.08 13.27
C GLU A 249 10.45 -37.10 12.09
N THR A 250 9.81 -37.34 10.95
CA THR A 250 9.84 -36.44 9.79
C THR A 250 9.10 -35.13 10.05
N SER A 251 7.86 -35.19 10.54
CA SER A 251 7.03 -34.02 10.84
C SER A 251 7.61 -33.21 11.99
N LEU A 252 8.22 -33.89 12.98
CA LEU A 252 8.92 -33.26 14.09
C LEU A 252 10.06 -32.35 13.61
N ARG A 253 10.92 -32.84 12.71
CA ARG A 253 12.01 -32.05 12.12
C ARG A 253 11.49 -30.83 11.34
N ILE A 254 10.39 -31.00 10.60
CA ILE A 254 9.75 -29.91 9.86
C ILE A 254 9.26 -28.82 10.82
N TYR A 255 8.57 -29.21 11.89
CA TYR A 255 8.09 -28.26 12.89
C TYR A 255 9.24 -27.57 13.64
N GLN A 256 10.32 -28.29 13.96
CA GLN A 256 11.50 -27.71 14.63
C GLN A 256 12.15 -26.62 13.77
N GLU A 257 12.32 -26.86 12.47
CA GLU A 257 12.87 -25.84 11.57
C GLU A 257 11.92 -24.65 11.38
N ALA A 258 10.60 -24.89 11.32
CA ALA A 258 9.61 -23.82 11.27
C ALA A 258 9.58 -22.97 12.55
N LEU A 259 9.71 -23.60 13.72
CA LEU A 259 9.78 -22.96 15.03
C LEU A 259 11.04 -22.11 15.17
N ARG A 260 12.21 -22.66 14.83
CA ARG A 260 13.50 -21.95 14.85
C ARG A 260 13.45 -20.64 14.05
N ARG A 261 12.82 -20.67 12.87
CA ARG A 261 12.61 -19.49 12.03
C ARG A 261 11.56 -18.53 12.61
N LEU A 262 10.60 -19.04 13.38
CA LEU A 262 9.57 -18.23 14.02
C LEU A 262 10.11 -17.47 15.22
N ASP A 263 10.97 -18.08 16.02
CA ASP A 263 11.66 -17.42 17.14
C ASP A 263 12.42 -16.19 16.65
N LEU A 264 13.10 -16.30 15.51
CA LEU A 264 13.74 -15.16 14.85
C LEU A 264 12.77 -13.98 14.65
N ALA A 265 11.55 -14.26 14.17
CA ALA A 265 10.54 -13.26 13.88
C ALA A 265 9.87 -12.68 15.14
N LEU A 266 9.77 -13.49 16.20
CA LEU A 266 9.26 -13.08 17.52
C LEU A 266 10.23 -12.14 18.23
N HIS A 267 11.54 -12.34 18.06
CA HIS A 267 12.57 -11.53 18.71
C HIS A 267 12.94 -10.25 17.96
N GLY A 268 12.53 -10.10 16.69
CA GLY A 268 12.84 -8.98 15.78
C GLY A 268 13.08 -7.64 16.50
N SER A 269 14.16 -6.91 16.16
CA SER A 269 14.61 -5.72 16.90
C SER A 269 13.52 -4.65 16.97
N SER A 270 13.60 -3.79 17.99
CA SER A 270 12.72 -2.62 18.19
C SER A 270 13.02 -1.46 17.22
N GLU A 271 13.86 -1.67 16.19
CA GLU A 271 14.18 -0.62 15.22
C GLU A 271 13.10 -0.49 14.13
N PRO A 272 12.56 0.72 13.87
CA PRO A 272 11.42 0.92 12.96
C PRO A 272 11.61 0.47 11.51
N ARG A 273 12.86 0.27 11.06
CA ARG A 273 13.19 -0.06 9.65
C ARG A 273 13.14 -1.55 9.33
N ASP A 274 13.33 -2.43 10.31
CA ASP A 274 13.34 -3.90 10.10
C ASP A 274 11.93 -4.53 10.10
N ASP A 275 10.90 -3.73 10.33
CA ASP A 275 9.69 -4.21 10.96
C ASP A 275 8.83 -5.10 10.03
N ILE A 276 8.64 -4.70 8.77
CA ILE A 276 7.66 -5.37 7.89
C ILE A 276 8.26 -6.56 7.13
N ASN A 277 9.56 -6.54 6.82
CA ASN A 277 10.20 -7.59 6.04
C ASN A 277 10.22 -8.91 6.82
N ILE A 278 10.39 -8.84 8.14
CA ILE A 278 10.37 -9.99 9.05
C ILE A 278 9.04 -10.76 8.96
N VAL A 279 7.94 -10.04 8.76
CA VAL A 279 6.59 -10.62 8.65
C VAL A 279 6.49 -11.58 7.46
N PHE A 280 7.02 -11.16 6.31
CA PHE A 280 7.02 -11.97 5.10
C PHE A 280 8.13 -13.02 5.11
N ALA A 281 9.28 -12.70 5.71
CA ALA A 281 10.43 -13.58 5.74
C ALA A 281 10.08 -14.95 6.33
N TRP A 282 9.39 -15.02 7.47
CA TRP A 282 9.01 -16.31 8.06
C TRP A 282 8.12 -17.14 7.14
N LEU A 283 7.09 -16.53 6.56
CA LEU A 283 6.14 -17.20 5.67
C LEU A 283 6.82 -17.78 4.43
N VAL A 284 7.69 -16.99 3.80
CA VAL A 284 8.37 -17.39 2.57
C VAL A 284 9.51 -18.36 2.85
N THR A 285 10.26 -18.16 3.93
CA THR A 285 11.42 -18.98 4.24
C THR A 285 11.05 -20.30 4.88
N SER A 286 9.93 -20.43 5.60
CA SER A 286 9.48 -21.68 6.25
C SER A 286 9.55 -22.91 5.31
N PRO A 287 9.72 -24.15 5.83
CA PRO A 287 9.81 -25.33 4.97
C PRO A 287 8.56 -25.49 4.08
N LYS A 288 8.70 -26.10 2.91
CA LYS A 288 7.55 -26.35 2.02
C LYS A 288 6.60 -27.37 2.65
N GLU A 289 7.17 -28.38 3.28
CA GLU A 289 6.47 -29.45 3.97
C GLU A 289 5.64 -28.90 5.12
N TYR A 290 6.09 -27.81 5.78
CA TYR A 290 5.30 -27.12 6.80
C TYR A 290 4.03 -26.48 6.20
N THR A 291 4.13 -25.87 5.01
CA THR A 291 2.94 -25.33 4.34
C THR A 291 1.95 -26.41 3.89
N ASP A 292 2.44 -27.61 3.57
CA ASP A 292 1.59 -28.75 3.26
C ASP A 292 0.83 -29.21 4.51
N LEU A 293 1.51 -29.29 5.67
CA LEU A 293 0.88 -29.59 6.97
C LEU A 293 -0.15 -28.52 7.40
N LEU A 294 0.10 -27.24 7.08
CA LEU A 294 -0.88 -26.16 7.26
C LEU A 294 -2.09 -26.32 6.33
N ALA A 295 -1.89 -26.71 5.08
CA ALA A 295 -2.97 -26.98 4.13
C ALA A 295 -3.87 -28.12 4.61
N GLU A 296 -3.27 -29.14 5.23
CA GLU A 296 -3.96 -30.25 5.91
C GLU A 296 -4.62 -29.85 7.25
N ARG A 297 -4.39 -28.61 7.72
CA ARG A 297 -4.91 -28.08 8.99
C ARG A 297 -4.51 -28.93 10.20
N ARG A 298 -3.29 -29.47 10.18
CA ARG A 298 -2.72 -30.18 11.32
C ARG A 298 -2.69 -29.27 12.55
N PRO A 299 -3.23 -29.70 13.70
CA PRO A 299 -3.29 -28.86 14.89
C PRO A 299 -1.96 -28.26 15.32
N GLU A 300 -0.88 -29.03 15.24
CA GLU A 300 0.47 -28.62 15.63
C GLU A 300 0.99 -27.51 14.70
N ALA A 301 0.70 -27.62 13.39
CA ALA A 301 1.02 -26.57 12.42
C ALA A 301 0.24 -25.28 12.71
N LEU A 302 -1.05 -25.41 13.06
CA LEU A 302 -1.89 -24.27 13.42
C LEU A 302 -1.43 -23.58 14.71
N VAL A 303 -0.90 -24.33 15.68
CA VAL A 303 -0.27 -23.74 16.88
C VAL A 303 0.90 -22.84 16.47
N LEU A 304 1.82 -23.29 15.61
CA LEU A 304 2.92 -22.44 15.12
C LEU A 304 2.39 -21.20 14.38
N LEU A 305 1.34 -21.35 13.57
CA LEU A 305 0.67 -20.22 12.93
C LEU A 305 0.04 -19.23 13.95
N ALA A 306 -0.44 -19.71 15.10
CA ALA A 306 -0.93 -18.86 16.18
C ALA A 306 0.19 -18.00 16.80
N TYR A 307 1.39 -18.54 16.97
CA TYR A 307 2.56 -17.76 17.40
C TYR A 307 2.98 -16.75 16.32
N TYR A 308 2.87 -17.09 15.04
CA TYR A 308 3.01 -16.10 13.97
C TYR A 308 1.93 -15.00 14.03
N ALA A 309 0.74 -15.29 14.54
CA ALA A 309 -0.27 -14.28 14.79
C ALA A 309 0.16 -13.21 15.82
N VAL A 310 1.00 -13.60 16.79
CA VAL A 310 1.65 -12.67 17.73
C VAL A 310 2.63 -11.77 16.98
N VAL A 311 3.45 -12.33 16.09
CA VAL A 311 4.40 -11.58 15.23
C VAL A 311 3.67 -10.52 14.42
N LEU A 312 2.51 -10.85 13.83
CA LEU A 312 1.64 -9.88 13.15
C LEU A 312 1.09 -8.84 14.13
N HIS A 313 0.58 -9.25 15.28
CA HIS A 313 -0.07 -8.33 16.21
C HIS A 313 0.89 -7.29 16.80
N ARG A 314 2.14 -7.65 17.08
CA ARG A 314 3.17 -6.71 17.52
C ARG A 314 3.37 -5.56 16.53
N ARG A 315 3.08 -5.81 15.26
CA ARG A 315 3.25 -4.88 14.12
C ARG A 315 1.94 -4.31 13.58
N ARG A 316 0.86 -4.39 14.38
CA ARG A 316 -0.49 -3.91 14.03
C ARG A 316 -0.58 -2.43 13.61
N ASN A 317 0.40 -1.61 14.01
CA ASN A 317 0.46 -0.20 13.65
C ASN A 317 0.86 0.02 12.19
N SER A 318 1.42 -1.00 11.52
CA SER A 318 1.67 -0.98 10.09
C SER A 318 0.35 -1.03 9.31
N TRP A 319 0.23 -0.16 8.30
CA TRP A 319 -0.92 -0.08 7.40
C TRP A 319 -1.23 -1.41 6.68
N LEU A 320 -0.23 -2.28 6.57
CA LEU A 320 -0.32 -3.60 5.95
C LEU A 320 -1.08 -4.62 6.84
N ILE A 321 -0.88 -4.54 8.16
CA ILE A 321 -1.19 -5.67 9.05
C ILE A 321 -2.48 -5.42 9.83
N GLY A 322 -2.62 -4.24 10.43
CA GLY A 322 -3.81 -3.87 11.20
C GLY A 322 -4.26 -4.96 12.19
N THR A 323 -5.51 -5.39 12.07
CA THR A 323 -6.14 -6.38 12.98
C THR A 323 -5.87 -7.83 12.62
N ALA A 324 -5.12 -8.12 11.55
CA ALA A 324 -4.95 -9.48 11.01
C ALA A 324 -4.41 -10.48 12.04
N GLY A 325 -3.45 -10.07 12.88
CA GLY A 325 -2.88 -10.93 13.93
C GLY A 325 -3.93 -11.41 14.94
N ARG A 326 -4.75 -10.51 15.50
CA ARG A 326 -5.80 -10.92 16.46
C ARG A 326 -6.89 -11.75 15.79
N ARG A 327 -7.26 -11.40 14.56
CA ARG A 327 -8.29 -12.11 13.78
C ARG A 327 -7.84 -13.56 13.51
N MET A 328 -6.62 -13.72 13.00
CA MET A 328 -6.02 -15.02 12.73
C MET A 328 -5.89 -15.88 13.99
N TYR A 329 -5.42 -15.31 15.10
CA TYR A 329 -5.37 -16.01 16.38
C TYR A 329 -6.75 -16.48 16.85
N GLY A 330 -7.76 -15.60 16.77
CA GLY A 330 -9.14 -15.92 17.14
C GLY A 330 -9.67 -17.12 16.35
N TRP A 331 -9.51 -17.10 15.02
CA TRP A 331 -9.92 -18.22 14.17
C TRP A 331 -9.21 -19.53 14.51
N ILE A 332 -7.90 -19.49 14.77
CA ILE A 332 -7.13 -20.69 15.12
C ILE A 332 -7.59 -21.25 16.46
N ARG A 333 -7.73 -20.38 17.48
CA ARG A 333 -8.21 -20.78 18.81
C ARG A 333 -9.59 -21.42 18.72
N ASP A 334 -10.50 -20.80 17.99
CA ASP A 334 -11.87 -21.29 17.85
C ASP A 334 -11.92 -22.61 17.05
N TYR A 335 -11.03 -22.79 16.06
CA TYR A 335 -10.91 -24.04 15.29
C TYR A 335 -10.34 -25.20 16.11
N LEU A 336 -9.31 -24.94 16.92
CA LEU A 336 -8.65 -25.98 17.73
C LEU A 336 -9.43 -26.35 19.00
N GLY A 337 -10.14 -25.37 19.58
CA GLY A 337 -10.89 -25.53 20.83
C GLY A 337 -10.01 -25.64 22.07
N ASP A 338 -10.67 -25.79 23.23
CA ASP A 338 -10.03 -25.65 24.56
C ASP A 338 -8.93 -26.68 24.85
N ARG A 339 -8.99 -27.85 24.21
CA ARG A 339 -7.98 -28.91 24.36
C ARG A 339 -6.57 -28.47 23.95
N TRP A 340 -6.44 -27.46 23.09
CA TRP A 340 -5.17 -26.91 22.63
C TRP A 340 -4.81 -25.59 23.31
N ALA A 341 -5.67 -25.05 24.19
CA ALA A 341 -5.50 -23.72 24.77
C ALA A 341 -4.18 -23.55 25.54
N HIS A 342 -3.69 -24.61 26.20
CA HIS A 342 -2.42 -24.57 26.92
C HIS A 342 -1.20 -24.38 26.01
N TRP A 343 -1.28 -24.86 24.76
CA TRP A 343 -0.20 -24.77 23.78
C TRP A 343 -0.23 -23.48 22.95
N LEU A 344 -1.38 -22.78 22.93
CA LEU A 344 -1.53 -21.52 22.22
C LEU A 344 -0.75 -20.39 22.92
N PRO A 345 -0.31 -19.35 22.18
CA PRO A 345 0.37 -18.23 22.80
C PRO A 345 -0.53 -17.57 23.84
N PRO A 346 -0.02 -17.32 25.05
CA PRO A 346 -0.79 -16.71 26.11
C PRO A 346 -1.08 -15.24 25.77
N VAL A 347 -2.21 -14.72 26.26
CA VAL A 347 -2.70 -13.38 25.91
C VAL A 347 -1.66 -12.29 26.19
N GLN A 348 -0.85 -12.46 27.23
CA GLN A 348 0.23 -11.51 27.57
C GLN A 348 1.23 -11.31 26.43
N MET A 349 1.47 -12.31 25.56
CA MET A 349 2.36 -12.14 24.40
C MET A 349 1.82 -11.14 23.37
N PHE A 350 0.50 -10.93 23.32
CA PHE A 350 -0.15 -9.91 22.51
C PHE A 350 -0.06 -8.51 23.16
N ASP A 351 0.05 -8.45 24.48
CA ASP A 351 0.07 -7.20 25.26
C ASP A 351 1.49 -6.69 25.55
N MET A 352 2.53 -7.44 25.22
CA MET A 352 3.92 -6.97 25.21
C MET A 352 4.12 -5.92 24.09
N THR A 353 3.59 -4.72 24.30
CA THR A 353 4.01 -3.52 23.58
C THR A 353 5.22 -2.94 24.28
N GLU A 354 6.36 -2.87 23.57
CA GLU A 354 7.52 -2.02 23.86
C GLU A 354 7.90 -1.94 25.35
N ALA A 355 8.79 -2.82 25.78
CA ALA A 355 9.61 -2.52 26.94
C ALA A 355 10.43 -1.25 26.64
N GLN A 356 10.01 -0.13 27.24
CA GLN A 356 10.83 0.98 27.74
C GLN A 356 11.91 1.49 26.77
N THR A 357 11.60 2.58 26.07
CA THR A 357 12.61 3.54 25.62
C THR A 357 13.30 4.10 26.88
N PRO A 358 14.61 3.90 27.10
CA PRO A 358 15.31 4.66 28.13
C PRO A 358 15.41 6.11 27.67
N ALA A 359 15.11 7.02 28.60
CA ALA A 359 15.10 8.47 28.43
C ALA A 359 16.46 9.08 28.03
#